data_AF-A0AAW2J2K6-F1
#
_entry.id   AF-A0AAW2J2K6-F1
#
_cell.length_a   1.000
_cell.length_b   1.000
_cell.length_c   1.000
_cell.angle_alpha   90.00
_cell.angle_beta   90.00
_cell.angle_gamma   90.00
#
_symmetry.space_group_name_H-M   'P 1'
#
loop_
_entity.id
_entity.type
_entity.pdbx_description
1 polymer ?
#
loop_
_entity_poly.entity_id
_entity_poly.type
_entity_poly.pdbx_seq_one_letter_code
_entity_poly.pdbx_strand_id
1 'polypeptide(L)'
;MDGVLVVLIWLCQWRVVLLVDQAKTAANEAEKQFDRLPSEANLINLNRQNAALVHALNLESEFWRQKSNCKLLEAGERNTKFFHSSVKKKRLKCRISSG
;
A
#
# COMPACT_ATOMS: atom_id res chain seq x y z
N MET A 1 11.47 -14.27 -4.93
CA MET A 1 11.46 -13.07 -4.07
C MET A 1 12.43 -13.35 -2.96
N ASP A 2 13.55 -12.63 -2.93
CA ASP A 2 14.58 -12.87 -1.93
C ASP A 2 14.02 -12.51 -0.54
N GLY A 3 14.40 -13.25 0.50
CA GLY A 3 13.82 -13.11 1.85
C GLY A 3 13.89 -11.69 2.43
N VAL A 4 14.86 -10.89 1.95
CA VAL A 4 15.03 -9.47 2.30
C VAL A 4 13.83 -8.61 1.86
N LEU A 5 13.26 -8.87 0.67
CA LEU A 5 12.13 -8.10 0.14
C LEU A 5 10.86 -8.31 0.97
N VAL A 6 10.65 -9.52 1.48
CA VAL A 6 9.49 -9.85 2.32
C VAL A 6 9.55 -9.12 3.65
N VAL A 7 10.73 -9.06 4.28
CA VAL A 7 10.96 -8.33 5.54
C VAL A 7 10.75 -6.83 5.35
N LEU A 8 11.28 -6.25 4.26
CA LEU A 8 11.13 -4.83 3.98
C LEU A 8 9.68 -4.43 3.70
N ILE A 9 8.91 -5.25 2.97
CA ILE A 9 7.49 -5.02 2.75
C ILE A 9 6.69 -5.08 4.05
N TRP A 10 7.04 -6.01 4.95
CA TRP A 10 6.42 -6.12 6.28
C TRP A 10 6.74 -4.94 7.19
N LEU A 11 8.01 -4.50 7.25
CA LEU A 11 8.41 -3.33 8.01
C LEU A 11 7.74 -2.05 7.49
N CYS A 12 7.66 -1.88 6.17
CA CYS A 12 7.01 -0.73 5.56
C CYS A 12 5.50 -0.72 5.84
N GLN A 13 4.84 -1.87 5.73
CA GLN A 13 3.43 -2.05 6.10
C GLN A 13 3.17 -1.64 7.55
N TRP A 14 3.97 -2.16 8.49
CA TRP A 14 3.81 -1.86 9.91
C TRP A 14 4.00 -0.37 10.19
N ARG A 15 5.01 0.24 9.57
CA ARG A 15 5.34 1.66 9.77
C ARG A 15 4.23 2.59 9.30
N VAL A 16 3.57 2.28 8.19
CA VAL A 16 2.43 3.06 7.67
C VAL A 16 1.22 2.95 8.59
N VAL A 17 0.88 1.74 9.04
CA VAL A 17 -0.25 1.52 9.95
C VAL A 17 -0.01 2.20 11.31
N LEU A 18 1.21 2.09 11.85
CA LEU A 18 1.62 2.75 13.09
C LEU A 18 1.49 4.28 12.98
N LEU A 19 1.90 4.86 11.85
CA LEU A 19 1.79 6.30 11.62
C LEU A 19 0.32 6.77 11.66
N VAL A 20 -0.58 6.02 11.03
CA VAL A 20 -2.01 6.34 11.03
C VAL A 20 -2.59 6.26 12.44
N ASP A 21 -2.20 5.25 13.22
CA ASP A 21 -2.64 5.10 14.61
C ASP A 21 -2.16 6.25 15.51
N GLN A 22 -0.90 6.65 15.38
CA GLN A 22 -0.34 7.82 16.07
C GLN A 22 -1.05 9.12 15.66
N ALA A 23 -1.35 9.31 14.38
CA ALA A 23 -2.07 10.50 13.93
C ALA A 23 -3.52 10.53 14.40
N LYS A 24 -4.20 9.37 14.45
CA LYS A 24 -5.57 9.24 15.01
C LYS A 24 -5.61 9.58 16.49
N THR A 25 -4.67 9.04 17.27
CA THR A 25 -4.59 9.33 18.70
C THR A 25 -4.31 10.80 18.96
N ALA A 26 -3.40 11.43 18.20
CA ALA A 26 -3.13 12.87 18.30
C ALA A 26 -4.33 13.75 17.94
N ALA A 27 -5.06 13.41 16.87
CA ALA A 27 -6.28 14.13 16.47
C ALA A 27 -7.38 14.04 17.53
N ASN A 28 -7.61 12.85 18.07
CA ASN A 28 -8.60 12.62 19.14
C ASN A 28 -8.22 13.36 20.44
N GLU A 29 -6.93 13.41 20.79
CA GLU A 29 -6.47 14.19 21.95
C GLU A 29 -6.72 15.69 21.75
N ALA A 30 -6.47 16.21 20.55
CA ALA A 30 -6.72 17.61 20.22
C ALA A 30 -8.23 17.94 20.22
N GLU A 31 -9.08 17.00 19.78
CA GLU A 31 -10.54 17.14 19.81
C GLU A 31 -11.03 17.25 21.26
N LYS A 32 -10.58 16.33 22.14
CA LYS A 32 -10.88 16.40 23.58
C LYS A 32 -10.40 17.70 24.23
N GLN A 33 -9.26 18.23 23.81
CA GLN A 33 -8.76 19.51 24.34
C GLN A 33 -9.64 20.68 23.91
N PHE A 34 -10.11 20.68 22.66
CA PHE A 34 -11.05 21.68 22.17
C PHE A 34 -12.42 21.58 22.85
N ASP A 35 -12.94 20.37 23.05
CA ASP A 35 -14.20 20.14 23.77
C ASP A 35 -14.14 20.65 25.22
N ARG A 36 -12.99 20.49 25.88
CA ARG A 36 -12.76 20.98 27.25
C ARG A 36 -12.62 22.50 27.29
N LEU A 37 -11.87 23.06 26.34
CA LEU A 37 -11.60 24.49 26.28
C LEU A 37 -11.65 24.97 24.82
N PRO A 38 -12.81 25.44 24.35
CA PRO A 38 -12.93 25.99 23.01
C PRO A 38 -12.21 27.34 22.98
N SER A 39 -11.00 27.33 22.42
CA SER A 39 -10.16 28.50 22.21
C SER A 39 -9.58 28.49 20.81
N GLU A 40 -9.20 29.67 20.30
CA GLU A 40 -8.59 29.77 18.97
C GLU A 40 -7.28 28.95 18.88
N ALA A 41 -6.47 28.95 19.94
CA ALA A 41 -5.26 28.12 20.01
C ALA A 41 -5.58 26.61 19.91
N ASN A 42 -6.62 26.15 20.63
CA ASN A 42 -7.03 24.74 20.58
C ASN A 42 -7.67 24.38 19.23
N LEU A 43 -8.40 25.30 18.59
CA LEU A 43 -8.95 25.11 17.26
C LEU A 43 -7.83 24.98 16.21
N ILE A 44 -6.80 25.85 16.29
CA ILE A 44 -5.62 25.78 15.41
C ILE A 44 -4.90 24.43 15.62
N ASN A 45 -4.73 23.99 16.87
CA ASN A 45 -4.12 22.69 17.16
C ASN A 45 -4.96 21.53 16.60
N LEU A 46 -6.28 21.53 16.82
CA LEU A 46 -7.19 20.53 16.28
C LEU A 46 -7.09 20.44 14.74
N ASN A 47 -7.17 21.58 14.06
CA ASN A 47 -7.02 21.64 12.61
C ASN A 47 -5.66 21.10 12.14
N ARG A 48 -4.58 21.41 12.87
CA ARG A 48 -3.25 20.90 12.58
C ARG A 48 -3.16 19.38 12.72
N GLN A 49 -3.70 18.80 13.80
CA GLN A 49 -3.68 17.35 14.00
C GLN A 49 -4.58 16.64 12.99
N ASN A 50 -5.74 17.20 12.66
CA ASN A 50 -6.62 16.68 11.63
C ASN A 50 -5.96 16.69 10.25
N ALA A 51 -5.24 17.75 9.89
CA ALA A 51 -4.47 17.80 8.64
C ALA A 51 -3.36 16.72 8.61
N ALA A 52 -2.68 16.49 9.74
CA ALA A 52 -1.68 15.42 9.85
C ALA A 52 -2.31 14.02 9.71
N LEU A 53 -3.50 13.80 10.28
CA LEU A 53 -4.26 12.56 10.11
C LEU A 53 -4.67 12.33 8.65
N VAL A 54 -5.20 13.34 7.97
CA VAL A 54 -5.55 13.25 6.55
C VAL A 54 -4.32 12.90 5.71
N HIS A 55 -3.18 13.53 5.98
CA HIS A 55 -1.92 13.21 5.30
C HIS A 55 -1.51 11.74 5.54
N ALA A 56 -1.57 11.24 6.78
CA ALA A 56 -1.24 9.86 7.10
C ALA A 56 -2.16 8.85 6.38
N LEU A 57 -3.47 9.13 6.33
CA LEU A 57 -4.44 8.31 5.60
C LEU A 57 -4.19 8.30 4.10
N ASN A 58 -3.82 9.44 3.51
CA ASN A 58 -3.44 9.51 2.09
C ASN A 58 -2.19 8.66 1.80
N LEU A 59 -1.19 8.71 2.67
CA LEU A 59 0.00 7.87 2.54
C LEU A 59 -0.34 6.38 2.63
N GLU A 60 -1.24 6.01 3.56
CA GLU A 60 -1.72 4.63 3.68
C GLU A 60 -2.45 4.17 2.41
N SER A 61 -3.38 4.97 1.90
CA SER A 61 -4.09 4.70 0.64
C SER A 61 -3.13 4.50 -0.53
N GLU A 62 -2.15 5.41 -0.67
CA GLU A 62 -1.14 5.34 -1.72
C GLU A 62 -0.31 4.06 -1.62
N PHE A 63 0.13 3.72 -0.41
CA PHE A 63 0.88 2.50 -0.14
C PHE A 63 0.08 1.26 -0.54
N TRP A 64 -1.20 1.18 -0.17
CA TRP A 64 -2.07 0.06 -0.54
C TRP A 64 -2.31 -0.03 -2.04
N ARG A 65 -2.50 1.11 -2.70
CA ARG A 65 -2.63 1.18 -4.16
C ARG A 65 -1.38 0.62 -4.84
N GLN A 66 -0.20 1.09 -4.46
CA GLN A 66 1.07 0.62 -5.00
C GLN A 66 1.27 -0.87 -4.74
N LYS A 67 1.02 -1.34 -3.52
CA LYS A 67 1.14 -2.76 -3.15
C LYS A 67 0.21 -3.65 -3.98
N SER A 68 -1.01 -3.20 -4.26
CA SER A 68 -1.94 -3.93 -5.12
C SER A 68 -1.46 -3.97 -6.57
N ASN A 69 -0.95 -2.85 -7.10
CA ASN A 69 -0.42 -2.76 -8.45
C ASN A 69 0.79 -3.69 -8.65
N CYS A 70 1.72 -3.75 -7.70
CA CYS A 70 2.84 -4.69 -7.76
C CYS A 70 2.35 -6.15 -7.85
N LYS A 71 1.36 -6.54 -7.04
CA LYS A 71 0.78 -7.89 -7.10
C LYS A 71 0.11 -8.17 -8.45
N LEU A 72 -0.62 -7.20 -8.99
CA LEU A 72 -1.28 -7.32 -10.29
C LEU A 72 -0.27 -7.46 -11.42
N LEU A 73 0.80 -6.64 -11.43
CA LEU A 73 1.88 -6.74 -12.41
C LEU A 73 2.60 -8.08 -12.34
N GLU A 74 2.92 -8.57 -11.14
CA GLU A 74 3.54 -9.90 -10.95
C GLU A 74 2.67 -11.04 -11.45
N ALA A 75 1.35 -10.98 -11.18
CA ALA A 75 0.39 -11.95 -11.67
C ALA A 75 0.27 -11.89 -13.20
N GLY A 76 0.25 -10.69 -13.78
CA GLY A 76 0.25 -10.45 -15.22
C GLY A 76 1.50 -11.03 -15.89
N GLU A 77 2.68 -10.70 -15.39
CA GLU A 77 3.97 -11.24 -15.85
C GLU A 77 4.01 -12.77 -15.81
N ARG A 78 3.48 -13.38 -14.74
CA ARG A 78 3.39 -14.85 -14.61
C ARG A 78 2.47 -15.45 -15.67
N ASN A 79 1.34 -14.82 -15.95
CA ASN A 79 0.35 -15.30 -16.92
C ASN A 79 0.87 -15.19 -18.36
N THR A 80 1.51 -14.07 -18.69
CA THR A 80 2.15 -13.83 -19.98
C THR A 80 3.26 -14.85 -20.26
N LYS A 81 4.15 -15.11 -19.29
CA LYS A 81 5.18 -16.16 -19.40
C LYS A 81 4.58 -17.55 -19.61
N PHE A 82 3.51 -17.88 -18.87
CA PHE A 82 2.80 -19.15 -19.03
C PHE A 82 2.23 -19.29 -20.45
N PHE A 83 1.55 -18.27 -20.97
CA PHE A 83 1.00 -18.29 -22.31
C PHE A 83 2.09 -18.42 -23.38
N HIS A 84 3.15 -17.62 -23.31
CA HIS A 84 4.27 -17.71 -24.25
C HIS A 84 4.95 -19.09 -24.22
N SER A 85 5.17 -19.65 -23.03
CA SER A 85 5.74 -21.00 -22.88
C SER A 85 4.83 -22.09 -23.48
N SER A 86 3.52 -21.97 -23.29
CA SER A 86 2.52 -22.90 -23.81
C SER A 86 2.41 -22.84 -25.34
N VAL A 87 2.41 -21.64 -25.92
CA VAL A 87 2.43 -21.45 -27.38
C VAL A 87 3.74 -21.98 -27.98
N LYS A 88 4.89 -21.72 -27.36
CA LYS A 88 6.19 -22.25 -27.81
C LYS A 88 6.20 -23.78 -27.83
N LYS A 89 5.66 -24.43 -26.79
CA LYS A 89 5.52 -25.89 -26.74
C LYS A 89 4.57 -26.43 -27.82
N LYS A 90 3.43 -25.78 -28.07
CA LYS A 90 2.51 -26.17 -29.17
C LYS A 90 3.17 -26.05 -30.55
N ARG A 91 3.91 -24.97 -30.83
CA ARG A 91 4.66 -24.78 -32.08
C ARG A 91 5.74 -25.84 -32.29
N LEU A 92 6.47 -26.18 -31.23
CA LEU A 92 7.47 -27.26 -31.27
C LEU A 92 6.83 -28.62 -31.57
N LYS A 93 5.66 -28.92 -30.98
CA LYS A 93 4.94 -30.18 -31.21
C LYS A 93 4.36 -30.31 -32.63
N CYS A 94 3.95 -29.20 -33.23
CA CYS A 94 3.46 -29.18 -34.62
C CYS A 94 4.59 -29.30 -35.66
N ARG A 95 5.85 -29.03 -35.29
CA ARG A 95 6.99 -29.09 -36.20
C ARG A 95 7.51 -30.52 -36.47
N ILE A 96 7.01 -31.51 -35.72
CA ILE A 96 7.42 -32.93 -35.81
C ILE A 96 6.38 -33.75 -36.63
N SER A 97 5.39 -33.12 -37.26
CA SER A 97 4.34 -33.82 -38.04
C SER A 97 4.55 -33.78 -39.56
N SER A 98 5.76 -33.50 -40.04
CA SER A 98 6.05 -33.49 -41.48
C SER A 98 7.44 -34.07 -41.75
N GLY A 99 7.49 -35.32 -42.23
CA GLY A 99 8.68 -35.99 -42.73
C GLY A 99 9.16 -37.14 -41.84
#